data_AF-A0A7J5XMQ7-F1
#
_entry.id   AF-A0A7J5XMQ7-F1
#
_cell.length_a   1.000
_cell.length_b   1.000
_cell.length_c   1.000
_cell.angle_alpha   90.00
_cell.angle_beta   90.00
_cell.angle_gamma   90.00
#
_symmetry.space_group_name_H-M   'P 1'
#
loop_
_entity.id
_entity.type
_entity.pdbx_description
1 polymer ?
#
loop_
_entity_poly.entity_id
_entity_poly.type
_entity_poly.pdbx_seq_one_letter_code
_entity_poly.pdbx_strand_id
1 'polypeptide(L)'
;MNLSTGDLVTSERMDRESLCGKKPSCVVKVDLVLENPLELHRVSLHVQDVNDNSPKFKKHLIEMEIGESADKGYRFSIEEAHDADIGQNARSGTVVIHVTVLDANDNAPVFSHSVYKASVPENSPPDTLVINVSATDADKGVNGDVTYELGHLSDDDVNAFLLILNPEKSE
;
A
#
# COMPACT_ATOMS: atom_id res chain seq x y z
N MET A 1 26.46 -34.92 27.98
CA MET A 1 27.20 -35.02 29.25
C MET A 1 28.51 -35.72 28.99
N ASN A 2 29.61 -35.15 29.44
CA ASN A 2 30.91 -35.82 29.43
C ASN A 2 30.95 -36.80 30.61
N LEU A 3 31.09 -38.09 30.33
CA LEU A 3 31.05 -39.14 31.34
C LEU A 3 32.37 -39.27 32.13
N SER A 4 33.48 -38.72 31.63
CA SER A 4 34.76 -38.74 32.34
C SER A 4 34.96 -37.53 33.25
N THR A 5 34.33 -36.39 32.95
CA THR A 5 34.44 -35.16 33.75
C THR A 5 33.17 -34.81 34.52
N GLY A 6 32.02 -35.38 34.13
CA GLY A 6 30.72 -35.01 34.67
C GLY A 6 30.12 -33.73 34.04
N ASP A 7 30.79 -33.11 33.07
CA ASP A 7 30.35 -31.83 32.50
C ASP A 7 29.09 -31.98 31.66
N LEU A 8 28.10 -31.11 31.90
CA LEU A 8 26.96 -30.92 31.00
C LEU A 8 27.36 -29.92 29.92
N VAL A 9 27.38 -30.38 28.68
CA VAL A 9 27.71 -29.58 27.50
C VAL A 9 26.55 -29.58 26.52
N THR A 10 26.38 -28.49 25.79
CA THR A 10 25.39 -28.39 24.72
C THR A 10 25.82 -29.28 23.54
N SER A 11 24.88 -30.05 22.99
CA SER A 11 25.12 -30.87 21.79
C SER A 11 24.98 -30.08 20.50
N GLU A 12 24.23 -28.97 20.53
CA GLU A 12 23.90 -28.12 19.39
C GLU A 12 23.72 -26.66 19.85
N ARG A 13 23.53 -25.75 18.89
CA ARG A 13 23.19 -24.36 19.20
C ARG A 13 21.83 -24.32 19.88
N MET A 14 21.77 -23.74 21.08
CA MET A 14 20.51 -23.48 21.76
C MET A 14 19.93 -22.18 21.23
N ASP A 15 18.79 -22.28 20.57
CA ASP A 15 18.02 -21.15 20.04
C ASP A 15 16.80 -20.93 20.94
N ARG A 16 16.80 -19.82 21.70
CA ARG A 16 15.78 -19.59 22.74
C ARG A 16 14.41 -19.39 22.10
N GLU A 17 14.38 -18.77 20.94
CA GLU A 17 13.21 -18.43 20.14
C GLU A 17 12.53 -19.70 19.64
N SER A 18 13.30 -20.69 19.17
CA SER A 18 12.77 -22.00 18.78
C SER A 18 12.30 -22.84 19.98
N LEU A 19 13.03 -22.77 21.11
CA LEU A 19 12.72 -23.58 22.31
C LEU A 19 11.49 -23.08 23.07
N CYS A 20 11.37 -21.77 23.20
CA CYS A 20 10.46 -21.13 24.13
C CYS A 20 9.58 -20.06 23.49
N GLY A 21 9.85 -19.66 22.23
CA GLY A 21 9.14 -18.59 21.55
C GLY A 21 9.20 -17.29 22.34
N LYS A 22 8.03 -16.64 22.47
CA LYS A 22 7.89 -15.35 23.18
C LYS A 22 7.63 -15.48 24.68
N LYS A 23 7.87 -16.65 25.28
CA LYS A 23 7.67 -16.85 26.73
C LYS A 23 8.66 -16.01 27.53
N PRO A 24 8.24 -15.34 28.62
CA PRO A 24 9.09 -14.44 29.40
C PRO A 24 10.21 -15.16 30.17
N SER A 25 10.13 -16.49 30.31
CA SER A 25 11.18 -17.32 30.91
C SER A 25 11.33 -18.59 30.10
N CYS A 26 12.58 -18.93 29.77
CA CYS A 26 12.93 -20.14 29.03
C CYS A 26 13.73 -21.06 29.95
N VAL A 27 13.10 -22.17 30.38
CA VAL A 27 13.73 -23.15 31.27
C VAL A 27 13.70 -24.51 30.61
N VAL A 28 14.87 -25.07 30.36
CA VAL A 28 15.04 -26.44 29.87
C VAL A 28 15.31 -27.34 31.08
N LYS A 29 14.49 -28.37 31.24
CA LYS A 29 14.63 -29.33 32.35
C LYS A 29 15.38 -30.56 31.88
N VAL A 30 16.42 -30.93 32.62
CA VAL A 30 17.22 -32.13 32.37
C VAL A 30 17.19 -32.98 33.63
N ASP A 31 16.81 -34.24 33.48
CA ASP A 31 16.75 -35.19 34.59
C ASP A 31 18.02 -36.05 34.56
N LEU A 32 18.77 -36.03 35.67
CA LEU A 32 19.93 -36.90 35.89
C LEU A 32 19.51 -38.05 36.78
N VAL A 33 19.80 -39.27 36.34
CA VAL A 33 19.49 -40.50 37.08
C VAL A 33 20.81 -41.12 37.53
N LEU A 34 20.95 -41.35 38.83
CA LEU A 34 21.99 -42.19 39.39
C LEU A 34 21.40 -43.57 39.64
N GLU A 35 22.15 -44.61 39.30
CA GLU A 35 21.77 -45.99 39.57
C GLU A 35 22.59 -46.55 40.73
N ASN A 36 21.92 -47.25 41.65
CA ASN A 36 22.50 -47.95 42.80
C ASN A 36 23.27 -47.06 43.80
N PRO A 37 22.56 -46.30 44.67
CA PRO A 37 21.09 -46.25 44.83
C PRO A 37 20.42 -45.45 43.71
N LEU A 38 19.15 -45.80 43.41
CA LEU A 38 18.36 -45.09 42.42
C LEU A 38 17.99 -43.69 42.93
N GLU A 39 18.60 -42.65 42.36
CA GLU A 39 18.37 -41.24 42.71
C GLU A 39 18.09 -40.41 41.44
N LEU A 40 17.19 -39.42 41.57
CA LEU A 40 16.78 -38.53 40.49
C LEU A 40 17.07 -37.08 40.85
N HIS A 41 17.90 -36.41 40.06
CA HIS A 41 18.21 -34.99 40.21
C HIS A 41 17.68 -34.21 39.01
N ARG A 42 16.81 -33.21 39.27
CA ARG A 42 16.27 -32.33 38.24
C ARG A 42 17.11 -31.08 38.11
N VAL A 43 17.79 -30.92 36.99
CA VAL A 43 18.52 -29.71 36.63
C VAL A 43 17.61 -28.81 35.82
N SER A 44 17.49 -27.55 36.21
CA SER A 44 16.74 -26.53 35.47
C SER A 44 17.71 -25.52 34.87
N LEU A 45 17.83 -25.52 33.55
CA LEU A 45 18.70 -24.64 32.79
C LEU A 45 17.90 -23.42 32.36
N HIS A 46 18.26 -22.23 32.86
CA HIS A 46 17.69 -20.98 32.38
C HIS A 46 18.42 -20.54 31.11
N VAL A 47 17.70 -20.49 29.99
CA VAL A 47 18.22 -19.98 28.71
C VAL A 47 18.00 -18.48 28.67
N GLN A 48 19.09 -17.73 28.52
CA GLN A 48 19.06 -16.28 28.40
C GLN A 48 18.81 -15.86 26.95
N ASP A 49 18.10 -14.76 26.78
CA ASP A 49 17.86 -14.13 25.48
C ASP A 49 19.11 -13.40 25.00
N VAL A 50 19.38 -13.49 23.70
CA VAL A 50 20.42 -12.73 23.01
C VAL A 50 19.73 -11.99 21.87
N ASN A 51 20.06 -10.72 21.68
CA ASN A 51 19.52 -9.90 20.58
C ASN A 51 20.16 -10.33 19.24
N ASP A 52 19.74 -11.48 18.72
CA ASP A 52 20.23 -12.08 17.48
C ASP A 52 19.15 -12.17 16.38
N ASN A 53 17.94 -11.67 16.65
CA ASN A 53 16.95 -11.41 15.63
C ASN A 53 16.98 -9.94 15.22
N SER A 54 16.21 -9.63 14.18
CA SER A 54 16.04 -8.25 13.74
C SER A 54 14.58 -8.01 13.43
N PRO A 55 14.06 -6.79 13.62
CA PRO A 55 12.68 -6.48 13.32
C PRO A 55 12.35 -6.80 11.86
N LYS A 56 11.31 -7.60 11.65
CA LYS A 56 10.82 -8.01 10.33
C LYS A 56 9.38 -7.60 10.12
N PHE A 57 9.11 -6.95 8.99
CA PHE A 57 7.75 -6.72 8.53
C PHE A 57 7.18 -8.00 7.93
N LYS A 58 5.87 -8.21 8.06
CA LYS A 58 5.20 -9.39 7.48
C LYS A 58 5.32 -9.43 5.94
N LYS A 59 5.31 -8.26 5.32
CA LYS A 59 5.48 -8.08 3.88
C LYS A 59 6.83 -7.42 3.58
N HIS A 60 7.46 -7.85 2.50
CA HIS A 60 8.68 -7.23 1.97
C HIS A 60 8.36 -6.00 1.10
N LEU A 61 7.14 -5.95 0.54
CA LEU A 61 6.60 -4.85 -0.24
C LEU A 61 5.21 -4.49 0.28
N ILE A 62 4.99 -3.20 0.56
CA ILE A 62 3.68 -2.64 0.93
C ILE A 62 3.24 -1.74 -0.21
N GLU A 63 2.15 -2.12 -0.88
CA GLU A 63 1.52 -1.33 -1.93
C GLU A 63 0.42 -0.47 -1.33
N MET A 64 0.41 0.80 -1.70
CA MET A 64 -0.55 1.80 -1.23
C MET A 64 -1.00 2.68 -2.39
N GLU A 65 -2.23 3.15 -2.31
CA GLU A 65 -2.80 4.05 -3.30
C GLU A 65 -3.19 5.36 -2.63
N ILE A 66 -2.94 6.47 -3.33
CA ILE A 66 -3.35 7.81 -2.89
C ILE A 66 -4.00 8.53 -4.07
N GLY A 67 -5.19 9.10 -3.87
CA GLY A 67 -5.77 10.01 -4.85
C GLY A 67 -4.95 11.29 -4.94
N GLU A 68 -4.79 11.87 -6.13
CA GLU A 68 -4.04 13.12 -6.28
C GLU A 68 -4.68 14.31 -5.57
N SER A 69 -6.00 14.24 -5.33
CA SER A 69 -6.77 15.20 -4.54
C SER A 69 -6.62 15.02 -3.02
N ALA A 70 -5.80 14.08 -2.56
CA ALA A 70 -5.60 13.86 -1.12
C ALA A 70 -4.99 15.08 -0.42
N ASP A 71 -5.55 15.41 0.75
CA ASP A 71 -5.10 16.53 1.55
C ASP A 71 -3.64 16.40 2.00
N LYS A 72 -2.98 17.55 2.13
CA LYS A 72 -1.65 17.63 2.73
C LYS A 72 -1.69 17.10 4.15
N GLY A 73 -0.81 16.13 4.44
CA GLY A 73 -0.74 15.49 5.76
C GLY A 73 -1.53 14.20 5.86
N TYR A 74 -2.05 13.66 4.74
CA TYR A 74 -2.55 12.29 4.67
C TYR A 74 -1.53 11.29 5.25
N ARG A 75 -2.02 10.31 6.02
CA ARG A 75 -1.17 9.33 6.71
C ARG A 75 -1.62 7.92 6.41
N PHE A 76 -0.65 7.06 6.11
CA PHE A 76 -0.85 5.62 6.03
C PHE A 76 -0.46 4.97 7.35
N SER A 77 -1.29 4.05 7.83
CA SER A 77 -0.94 3.18 8.95
C SER A 77 -0.25 1.94 8.41
N ILE A 78 0.99 1.71 8.81
CA ILE A 78 1.73 0.48 8.49
C ILE A 78 1.74 -0.45 9.69
N GLU A 79 1.75 -1.76 9.45
CA GLU A 79 1.95 -2.72 10.52
C GLU A 79 3.36 -2.58 11.11
N GLU A 80 3.47 -2.72 12.42
CA GLU A 80 4.76 -2.70 13.11
C GLU A 80 5.62 -3.90 12.68
N ALA A 81 6.93 -3.68 12.59
CA ALA A 81 7.88 -4.78 12.44
C ALA A 81 7.88 -5.64 13.71
N HIS A 82 8.00 -6.95 13.55
CA HIS A 82 8.08 -7.89 14.65
C HIS A 82 9.51 -8.34 14.87
N ASP A 83 10.00 -8.18 16.10
CA ASP A 83 11.21 -8.80 16.60
C ASP A 83 10.85 -10.06 17.42
N ALA A 84 11.66 -11.10 17.33
CA ALA A 84 11.46 -12.35 18.08
C ALA A 84 12.17 -12.33 19.44
N ASP A 85 13.14 -11.43 19.62
CA ASP A 85 13.90 -11.24 20.86
C ASP A 85 12.99 -10.68 21.96
N ILE A 86 13.37 -10.91 23.23
CA ILE A 86 12.60 -10.42 24.38
C ILE A 86 13.33 -9.23 25.02
N GLY A 87 12.71 -8.06 24.89
CA GLY A 87 13.11 -6.84 25.60
C GLY A 87 14.16 -6.02 24.86
N GLN A 88 15.31 -6.61 24.49
CA GLN A 88 16.29 -5.95 23.62
C GLN A 88 16.03 -6.30 22.16
N ASN A 89 15.31 -5.44 21.47
CA ASN A 89 15.08 -5.57 20.04
C ASN A 89 16.25 -4.96 19.25
N ALA A 90 16.56 -5.48 18.07
CA ALA A 90 17.53 -4.83 17.21
C ALA A 90 17.00 -3.47 16.72
N ARG A 91 17.92 -2.55 16.39
CA ARG A 91 17.56 -1.13 16.20
C ARG A 91 16.87 -0.82 14.87
N SER A 92 16.93 -1.69 13.86
CA SER A 92 16.38 -1.39 12.54
C SER A 92 15.96 -2.61 11.74
N GLY A 93 14.80 -2.50 11.09
CA GLY A 93 14.37 -3.32 9.96
C GLY A 93 13.90 -2.41 8.82
N THR A 94 13.96 -2.88 7.57
CA THR A 94 13.58 -2.10 6.38
C THR A 94 12.47 -2.78 5.61
N VAL A 95 11.55 -2.00 5.05
CA VAL A 95 10.51 -2.47 4.12
C VAL A 95 10.40 -1.50 2.96
N VAL A 96 10.10 -2.01 1.76
CA VAL A 96 9.86 -1.19 0.59
C VAL A 96 8.38 -0.83 0.53
N ILE A 97 8.11 0.44 0.29
CA ILE A 97 6.76 0.96 0.11
C ILE A 97 6.64 1.46 -1.34
N HIS A 98 5.65 0.97 -2.05
CA HIS A 98 5.29 1.45 -3.38
C HIS A 98 3.97 2.19 -3.28
N VAL A 99 3.98 3.48 -3.63
CA VAL A 99 2.79 4.33 -3.63
C VAL A 99 2.40 4.63 -5.07
N THR A 100 1.19 4.26 -5.43
CA THR A 100 0.56 4.62 -6.70
C THR A 100 -0.33 5.85 -6.49
N VAL A 101 -0.18 6.85 -7.34
CA VAL A 101 -1.06 8.02 -7.34
C VAL A 101 -2.21 7.74 -8.32
N LEU A 102 -3.44 7.79 -7.82
CA LEU A 102 -4.66 7.66 -8.59
C LEU A 102 -5.12 9.04 -9.06
N ASP A 103 -5.50 9.12 -10.32
CA ASP A 103 -6.09 10.29 -10.96
C ASP A 103 -7.49 10.55 -10.38
N ALA A 104 -7.81 11.81 -10.13
CA ALA A 104 -9.14 12.26 -9.75
C ALA A 104 -9.73 13.06 -10.91
N ASN A 105 -11.03 12.88 -11.19
CA ASN A 105 -11.73 13.69 -12.17
C ASN A 105 -12.02 15.08 -11.57
N ASP A 106 -11.00 15.91 -11.48
CA ASP A 106 -11.03 17.23 -10.84
C ASP A 106 -10.74 18.39 -11.80
N ASN A 107 -10.42 18.08 -13.06
CA ASN A 107 -10.39 19.05 -14.13
C ASN A 107 -11.70 18.96 -14.93
N ALA A 108 -12.09 20.10 -15.50
CA ALA A 108 -13.28 20.18 -16.35
C ALA A 108 -12.83 20.41 -17.80
N PRO A 109 -13.55 19.90 -18.80
CA PRO A 109 -13.15 20.08 -20.18
C PRO A 109 -13.15 21.56 -20.59
N VAL A 110 -12.11 22.00 -21.30
CA VAL A 110 -11.95 23.41 -21.74
C VAL A 110 -11.86 23.49 -23.26
N PHE A 111 -12.69 24.34 -23.87
CA PHE A 111 -12.61 24.65 -25.30
C PHE A 111 -11.29 25.34 -25.67
N SER A 112 -10.73 25.00 -26.83
CA SER A 112 -9.48 25.58 -27.31
C SER A 112 -9.56 27.09 -27.62
N HIS A 113 -10.77 27.61 -27.89
CA HIS A 113 -11.01 29.02 -28.14
C HIS A 113 -12.23 29.49 -27.35
N SER A 114 -12.21 30.76 -26.90
CA SER A 114 -13.35 31.38 -26.22
C SER A 114 -14.49 31.77 -27.17
N VAL A 115 -14.20 31.91 -28.47
CA VAL A 115 -15.20 32.27 -29.49
C VAL A 115 -14.87 31.52 -30.79
N TYR A 116 -15.87 30.84 -31.34
CA TYR A 116 -15.82 30.21 -32.65
C TYR A 116 -16.69 30.98 -33.64
N LYS A 117 -16.14 31.33 -34.80
CA LYS A 117 -16.87 32.04 -35.88
C LYS A 117 -16.71 31.26 -37.17
N ALA A 118 -17.82 30.99 -37.84
CA ALA A 118 -17.85 30.33 -39.14
C ALA A 118 -18.91 30.98 -40.04
N SER A 119 -18.72 30.88 -41.34
CA SER A 119 -19.69 31.31 -42.35
C SER A 119 -19.95 30.15 -43.30
N VAL A 120 -21.22 29.84 -43.53
CA VAL A 120 -21.66 28.79 -44.46
C VAL A 120 -22.56 29.42 -45.52
N PRO A 121 -22.38 29.13 -46.83
CA PRO A 121 -23.27 29.63 -47.87
C PRO A 121 -24.72 29.17 -47.67
N GLU A 122 -25.67 30.04 -47.98
CA GLU A 122 -27.07 29.64 -48.09
C GLU A 122 -27.22 28.53 -49.15
N ASN A 123 -28.12 27.58 -48.90
CA ASN A 123 -28.35 26.40 -49.75
C ASN A 123 -27.18 25.38 -49.79
N SER A 124 -26.26 25.42 -48.83
CA SER A 124 -25.31 24.32 -48.65
C SER A 124 -26.05 22.98 -48.45
N PRO A 125 -25.61 21.88 -49.07
CA PRO A 125 -26.30 20.60 -48.95
C PRO A 125 -26.26 20.08 -47.49
N PRO A 126 -27.15 19.15 -47.11
CA PRO A 126 -27.06 18.44 -45.84
C PRO A 126 -25.67 17.85 -45.60
N ASP A 127 -25.28 17.75 -44.33
CA ASP A 127 -23.97 17.27 -43.88
C ASP A 127 -22.77 18.15 -44.29
N THR A 128 -23.01 19.40 -44.70
CA THR A 128 -21.93 20.38 -44.88
C THR A 128 -21.29 20.70 -43.53
N LEU A 129 -19.99 20.42 -43.39
CA LEU A 129 -19.21 20.79 -42.22
C LEU A 129 -19.12 22.32 -42.09
N VAL A 130 -19.65 22.87 -40.99
CA VAL A 130 -19.62 24.32 -40.72
C VAL A 130 -18.35 24.71 -39.96
N ILE A 131 -18.06 24.01 -38.87
CA ILE A 131 -16.87 24.24 -38.04
C ILE A 131 -16.54 22.97 -37.26
N ASN A 132 -15.26 22.76 -36.97
CA ASN A 132 -14.80 21.77 -36.02
C ASN A 132 -14.38 22.51 -34.74
N VAL A 133 -14.95 22.10 -33.61
CA VAL A 133 -14.59 22.62 -32.29
C VAL A 133 -13.84 21.55 -31.51
N SER A 134 -12.89 21.97 -30.70
CA SER A 134 -12.10 21.08 -29.86
C SER A 134 -12.13 21.57 -28.41
N ALA A 135 -12.21 20.61 -27.50
CA ALA A 135 -12.00 20.79 -26.09
C ALA A 135 -11.00 19.75 -25.57
N THR A 136 -10.31 20.10 -24.50
CA THR A 136 -9.32 19.26 -23.83
C THR A 136 -9.61 19.24 -22.34
N ASP A 137 -9.54 18.07 -21.75
CA ASP A 137 -9.50 17.89 -20.30
C ASP A 137 -8.06 17.51 -19.89
N ALA A 138 -7.64 17.93 -18.69
CA ALA A 138 -6.29 17.72 -18.18
C ALA A 138 -6.14 16.41 -17.38
N ASP A 139 -7.25 15.75 -17.06
CA ASP A 139 -7.27 14.48 -16.33
C ASP A 139 -6.72 13.31 -17.18
N LYS A 140 -6.34 12.20 -16.53
CA LYS A 140 -5.72 11.05 -17.22
C LYS A 140 -6.73 9.98 -17.58
N GLY A 141 -6.49 9.33 -18.72
CA GLY A 141 -7.30 8.20 -19.16
C GLY A 141 -8.74 8.62 -19.38
N VAL A 142 -9.69 7.80 -18.91
CA VAL A 142 -11.13 8.02 -19.10
C VAL A 142 -11.64 9.33 -18.47
N ASN A 143 -11.01 9.80 -17.39
CA ASN A 143 -11.39 11.08 -16.77
C ASN A 143 -11.11 12.26 -17.72
N GLY A 144 -10.13 12.12 -18.61
CA GLY A 144 -9.78 13.13 -19.60
C GLY A 144 -10.56 13.02 -20.92
N ASP A 145 -11.43 12.01 -21.07
CA ASP A 145 -12.19 11.80 -22.30
C ASP A 145 -13.39 12.75 -22.36
N VAL A 146 -13.50 13.49 -23.46
CA VAL A 146 -14.49 14.56 -23.66
C VAL A 146 -15.54 14.15 -24.67
N THR A 147 -16.82 14.28 -24.29
CA THR A 147 -17.96 14.13 -25.20
C THR A 147 -18.70 15.45 -25.42
N TYR A 148 -19.35 15.59 -26.57
CA TYR A 148 -20.00 16.81 -27.02
C TYR A 148 -21.51 16.59 -27.16
N GLU A 149 -22.32 17.46 -26.57
CA GLU A 149 -23.77 17.42 -26.66
C GLU A 149 -24.37 18.79 -26.96
N LEU A 150 -25.42 18.84 -27.78
CA LEU A 150 -26.16 20.08 -28.06
C LEU A 150 -27.34 20.22 -27.10
N GLY A 151 -27.29 21.24 -26.24
CA GLY A 151 -28.39 21.71 -25.41
C GLY A 151 -29.14 22.90 -26.01
N HIS A 152 -30.34 23.16 -25.48
CA HIS A 152 -31.19 24.29 -25.88
C HIS A 152 -31.18 25.37 -24.80
N LEU A 153 -30.93 26.63 -25.19
CA LEU A 153 -31.15 27.78 -24.31
C LEU A 153 -32.62 28.21 -24.43
N SER A 154 -33.25 28.62 -23.33
CA SER A 154 -34.71 28.84 -23.26
C SER A 154 -35.28 29.71 -24.40
N ASP A 155 -36.56 29.48 -24.70
CA ASP A 155 -37.38 29.91 -25.86
C ASP A 155 -37.28 31.38 -26.33
N ASP A 156 -36.67 32.28 -25.57
CA ASP A 156 -36.49 33.70 -25.93
C ASP A 156 -35.27 33.95 -26.82
N ASP A 157 -34.26 33.05 -26.84
CA ASP A 157 -33.07 33.15 -27.70
C ASP A 157 -33.13 32.12 -28.83
N VAL A 158 -33.99 32.38 -29.82
CA VAL A 158 -34.31 31.48 -30.94
C VAL A 158 -33.13 31.08 -31.85
N ASN A 159 -31.91 31.56 -31.58
CA ASN A 159 -30.71 31.28 -32.36
C ASN A 159 -29.53 30.79 -31.49
N ALA A 160 -29.76 30.37 -30.25
CA ALA A 160 -28.70 29.98 -29.34
C ALA A 160 -28.78 28.48 -28.97
N PHE A 161 -27.77 27.72 -29.38
CA PHE A 161 -27.55 26.34 -28.93
C PHE A 161 -26.40 26.34 -27.92
N LEU A 162 -26.54 25.55 -26.85
CA LEU A 162 -25.47 25.32 -25.89
C LEU A 162 -24.68 24.09 -26.33
N LEU A 163 -23.35 24.18 -26.42
CA LEU A 163 -22.51 22.99 -26.54
C LEU A 163 -22.06 22.59 -25.14
N ILE A 164 -22.50 21.43 -24.68
CA ILE A 164 -22.18 20.84 -23.39
C ILE A 164 -21.00 19.90 -23.58
N LEU A 165 -19.99 20.04 -22.72
CA LEU A 165 -18.88 19.09 -22.59
C LEU A 165 -19.17 18.21 -21.38
N ASN A 166 -19.28 16.90 -21.58
CA ASN A 166 -19.45 15.96 -20.49
C ASN A 166 -18.14 15.17 -20.32
N PRO A 167 -17.48 15.24 -19.16
CA PRO A 167 -16.43 14.26 -18.84
C PRO A 167 -17.12 12.89 -18.72
N GLU A 168 -16.59 11.87 -19.40
CA GLU A 168 -17.03 10.49 -19.18
C GLU A 168 -16.74 10.14 -17.71
N LYS A 169 -17.81 10.00 -16.91
CA LYS A 169 -17.66 9.46 -15.56
C LYS A 169 -17.35 7.98 -15.70
N SER A 170 -16.19 7.55 -15.22
CA SER A 170 -16.01 6.14 -14.88
C SER A 170 -17.11 5.73 -13.89
N GLU A 171 -17.99 4.82 -14.29
CA GLU A 171 -18.95 4.15 -13.40
C GLU A 171 -18.27 3.49 -12.20
#